data_AF-A0A561T3V4-F1
#
_entry.id   AF-A0A561T3V4-F1
#
_cell.length_a   1.000
_cell.length_b   1.000
_cell.length_c   1.000
_cell.angle_alpha   90.00
_cell.angle_beta   90.00
_cell.angle_gamma   90.00
#
_symmetry.space_group_name_H-M   'P 1'
#
loop_
_entity.id
_entity.type
_entity.pdbx_description
1 polymer ?
#
loop_
_entity_poly.entity_id
_entity_poly.type
_entity_poly.pdbx_seq_one_letter_code
_entity_poly.pdbx_strand_id
1 'polypeptide(L)' 'MTGPELEVTRLLQNPLGHPAPEGERGDIVRISDGTRTLYLTPQEYEEAGEQQLRYRLAAEGRARSNA' A
#
# COMPACT_ATOMS: atom_id res chain seq x y z
N MET A 1 -11.26 -16.04 7.40
CA MET A 1 -11.72 -14.95 6.50
C MET A 1 -10.49 -14.41 5.79
N THR A 2 -10.13 -14.97 4.64
CA THR A 2 -9.06 -14.42 3.80
C THR A 2 -9.73 -13.53 2.76
N GLY A 3 -9.56 -12.22 2.91
CA GLY A 3 -9.96 -11.26 1.87
C GLY A 3 -9.08 -11.40 0.62
N PRO A 4 -9.28 -10.54 -0.40
CA PRO A 4 -8.38 -10.49 -1.55
C PRO A 4 -6.91 -10.36 -1.12
N GLU A 5 -6.03 -10.98 -1.90
CA GLU A 5 -4.59 -10.93 -1.69
C GLU A 5 -4.09 -9.49 -1.80
N LEU A 6 -3.20 -9.09 -0.88
CA LEU A 6 -2.60 -7.76 -0.92
C LEU A 6 -1.31 -7.81 -1.75
N GLU A 7 -1.31 -7.14 -2.89
CA GLU A 7 -0.09 -6.86 -3.65
C GLU A 7 0.67 -5.71 -2.99
N VAL A 8 1.93 -5.94 -2.64
CA VAL A 8 2.81 -4.94 -2.05
C VAL A 8 3.97 -4.67 -3.01
N THR A 9 4.16 -3.40 -3.38
CA THR A 9 5.25 -2.95 -4.24
C THR A 9 6.04 -1.85 -3.54
N ARG A 10 7.34 -2.05 -3.33
CA ARG A 10 8.26 -0.99 -2.87
C ARG A 10 8.67 -0.16 -4.08
N LEU A 11 8.59 1.16 -3.97
CA LEU A 11 8.79 2.11 -5.07
C LEU A 11 9.83 3.16 -4.69
N LEU A 12 10.53 3.67 -5.69
CA LEU A 12 11.42 4.82 -5.60
C LEU A 12 10.65 6.12 -5.87
N GLN A 13 11.05 7.21 -5.23
CA GLN A 13 10.63 8.57 -5.55
C GLN A 13 11.47 9.17 -6.68
N ASN A 14 12.68 8.66 -6.88
CA ASN A 14 13.56 9.08 -7.97
C ASN A 14 14.35 7.88 -8.53
N PRO A 15 14.03 7.40 -9.76
CA PRO A 15 12.96 7.88 -10.62
C PRO A 15 11.57 7.54 -10.05
N LEU A 16 10.62 8.48 -10.19
CA LEU A 16 9.31 8.39 -9.54
C LEU A 16 8.54 7.14 -9.97
N GLY A 17 8.05 6.40 -8.98
CA GLY A 17 7.13 5.27 -9.17
C GLY A 17 7.78 4.00 -9.74
N HIS A 18 9.11 3.96 -9.85
CA HIS A 18 9.82 2.75 -10.28
C HIS A 18 9.90 1.74 -9.13
N PRO A 19 9.80 0.43 -9.40
CA PRO A 19 10.05 -0.58 -8.38
C PRO A 19 11.45 -0.43 -7.78
N ALA A 20 11.52 -0.48 -6.45
CA ALA A 20 12.80 -0.56 -5.76
C ALA A 20 13.45 -1.93 -6.07
N PRO A 21 14.79 -1.99 -6.19
CA PRO A 21 15.52 -3.25 -6.31
C PRO A 21 15.20 -4.23 -5.18
N GLU A 22 15.41 -5.53 -5.42
CA GLU A 22 15.16 -6.55 -4.41
C GLU A 22 16.05 -6.32 -3.17
N GLY A 23 15.43 -6.36 -1.99
CA GLY A 23 16.11 -6.08 -0.72
C GLY A 23 16.21 -4.59 -0.36
N GLU A 24 15.91 -3.68 -1.28
CA GLU A 24 15.84 -2.25 -0.96
C GLU A 24 14.51 -1.91 -0.30
N ARG A 25 14.57 -0.96 0.64
CA ARG A 25 13.40 -0.52 1.39
C ARG A 25 12.42 0.26 0.50
N GLY A 26 12.93 0.94 -0.53
CA GLY A 26 12.19 1.91 -1.33
C GLY A 26 11.88 3.20 -0.55
N ASP A 27 11.37 4.21 -1.26
CA ASP A 27 10.95 5.48 -0.69
C ASP A 27 9.46 5.49 -0.33
N ILE A 28 8.66 4.66 -1.03
CA ILE A 28 7.21 4.53 -0.86
C ILE A 28 6.84 3.05 -0.97
N VAL A 29 5.82 2.61 -0.23
CA VAL A 29 5.19 1.30 -0.37
C VAL A 29 3.79 1.48 -0.93
N ARG A 30 3.55 0.90 -2.10
CA ARG A 30 2.23 0.80 -2.71
C ARG A 30 1.59 -0.52 -2.32
N ILE A 31 0.35 -0.49 -1.85
CA ILE A 31 -0.41 -1.67 -1.45
C ILE A 31 -1.71 -1.68 -2.22
N SER A 32 -2.03 -2.79 -2.87
CA SER A 32 -3.24 -2.96 -3.66
C SER A 32 -3.98 -4.24 -3.29
N ASP A 33 -5.30 -4.18 -3.21
CA ASP A 33 -6.16 -5.38 -3.10
C ASP A 33 -6.79 -5.78 -4.45
N GLY A 34 -6.29 -5.19 -5.54
CA GLY A 34 -6.83 -5.35 -6.90
C GLY A 34 -8.00 -4.41 -7.22
N THR A 35 -8.60 -3.77 -6.21
CA THR A 35 -9.70 -2.80 -6.39
C THR A 35 -9.30 -1.39 -5.99
N ARG A 36 -8.40 -1.26 -5.02
CA ARG A 36 -7.96 0.00 -4.42
C ARG A 36 -6.48 -0.04 -4.17
N THR A 37 -5.90 1.15 -4.05
CA THR A 37 -4.47 1.29 -3.80
C THR A 37 -4.25 2.29 -2.67
N LEU A 38 -3.38 1.93 -1.74
CA LEU A 38 -2.90 2.75 -0.65
C LEU A 38 -1.40 2.99 -0.84
N TYR A 39 -0.94 4.21 -0.60
CA TYR A 39 0.47 4.55 -0.58
C TYR A 39 0.88 4.88 0.84
N LEU A 40 1.95 4.25 1.30
CA LEU A 40 2.51 4.43 2.64
C LEU A 40 4.00 4.74 2.53
N THR A 41 4.55 5.40 3.53
CA THR A 41 6.00 5.38 3.76
C THR A 41 6.44 3.97 4.20
N PRO A 42 7.73 3.61 4.04
CA PRO A 42 8.22 2.33 4.53
C PRO A 42 8.01 2.11 6.03
N GLN A 43 8.12 3.16 6.84
CA GLN A 43 7.88 3.09 8.27
C GLN A 43 6.40 2.76 8.56
N GLU A 44 5.46 3.46 7.95
CA GLU A 44 4.03 3.19 8.15
C GLU A 44 3.63 1.77 7.73
N TYR A 45 4.28 1.23 6.69
CA TYR A 45 4.06 -0.16 6.27
C TYR A 45 4.59 -1.17 7.30
N GLU A 46 5.79 -0.95 7.83
CA GLU A 46 6.41 -1.82 8.83
C GLU A 46 5.69 -1.79 10.19
N GLU A 47 5.10 -0.64 10.54
CA GLU A 47 4.27 -0.49 11.73
C GLU A 47 2.85 -1.06 11.57
N ALA A 48 2.38 -1.24 10.33
CA ALA A 48 1.04 -1.70 10.03
C ALA A 48 0.96 -3.23 9.89
N GLY A 49 0.09 -3.86 10.68
CA GLY A 49 -0.30 -5.25 10.45
C GLY A 49 -1.26 -5.41 9.27
N GLU A 50 -1.31 -6.60 8.67
CA GLU A 50 -2.13 -6.91 7.49
C GLU A 50 -3.61 -6.52 7.65
N GLN A 51 -4.20 -6.77 8.82
CA GLN A 51 -5.59 -6.40 9.10
C GLN A 51 -5.82 -4.88 9.14
N GLN A 52 -4.82 -4.12 9.61
CA GLN A 52 -4.88 -2.67 9.62
C GLN A 52 -4.79 -2.12 8.18
N LEU A 53 -3.94 -2.71 7.34
CA LEU A 53 -3.82 -2.35 5.93
C LEU A 53 -5.13 -2.59 5.17
N ARG A 54 -5.77 -3.76 5.37
CA ARG A 54 -7.09 -4.05 4.79
C ARG A 54 -8.15 -3.06 5.26
N TYR A 55 -8.15 -2.70 6.54
CA TYR A 55 -9.07 -1.70 7.05
C TYR A 55 -8.87 -0.33 6.40
N ARG A 56 -7.62 0.13 6.25
CA ARG A 56 -7.30 1.40 5.57
C ARG A 56 -7.72 1.40 4.09
N LEU A 57 -7.47 0.31 3.37
CA LEU A 57 -7.95 0.13 1.99
C LEU A 57 -9.48 0.17 1.90
N ALA A 58 -10.18 -0.45 2.85
CA ALA A 58 -11.63 -0.40 2.93
C ALA A 58 -12.16 1.02 3.22
N ALA A 59 -11.45 1.80 4.05
CA ALA A 59 -11.80 3.17 4.42
C ALA A 59 -11.60 4.18 3.27
N GLU A 60 -10.51 4.07 2.50
CA GLU A 60 -10.22 4.94 1.34
C GLU A 60 -11.38 5.00 0.33
N GLY A 61 -11.98 3.85 -0.01
CA GLY A 61 -13.13 3.85 -0.93
C GLY A 61 -14.42 4.39 -0.32
N ARG A 62 -14.53 4.44 1.02
CA ARG A 62 -15.67 5.09 1.68
C ARG A 62 -15.54 6.62 1.67
N ALA A 63 -14.31 7.14 1.77
CA ALA A 63 -14.05 8.58 1.65
C ALA A 63 -14.38 9.11 0.25
N ARG A 64 -14.02 8.37 -0.81
CA ARG A 64 -14.34 8.75 -2.20
C ARG A 64 -15.82 8.61 -2.58
N SER A 65 -16.59 7.77 -1.90
CA SER A 65 -18.02 7.59 -2.17
C SER A 65 -18.90 8.68 -1.53
N ASN A 66 -18.31 9.55 -0.72
CA ASN A 66 -18.98 10.64 0.01
C ASN A 66 -18.56 12.04 -0.49
N ALA A 67 -17.87 12.12 -1.63
CA ALA A 67 -17.42 13.37 -2.27
C ALA A 67 -18.17 13.60 -3.58
#